data_AF-A0A957U6H2-F1
#
_entry.id   AF-A0A957U6H2-F1
#
_cell.length_a   1.000
_cell.length_b   1.000
_cell.length_c   1.000
_cell.angle_alpha   90.00
_cell.angle_beta   90.00
_cell.angle_gamma   90.00
#
_symmetry.space_group_name_H-M   'P 1'
#
loop_
_entity.id
_entity.type
_entity.pdbx_description
1 polymer ?
#
loop_
_entity_poly.entity_id
_entity_poly.type
_entity_poly.pdbx_seq_one_letter_code
_entity_poly.pdbx_strand_id
1 'polypeptide(L)'
;KIFKVHFRNVTAPLPHFTETFIDDGYMDMARVVEQLKAVKFDGVLIPDHIPTMANDRRIGTAYTIGYMKALLHNLNSVRVA
;
A
#
# COMPACT_ATOMS: atom_id res chain seq x y z
N LYS A 1 3.64 -5.86 -18.85
CA LYS A 1 3.37 -6.79 -17.72
C LYS A 1 3.88 -6.15 -16.44
N ILE A 2 3.10 -6.16 -15.36
CA ILE A 2 3.52 -5.65 -14.04
C ILE A 2 4.16 -6.83 -13.28
N PHE A 3 5.31 -6.61 -12.63
CA PHE A 3 6.04 -7.67 -11.92
C PHE A 3 6.11 -7.43 -10.40
N LYS A 4 6.20 -6.17 -9.98
CA LYS A 4 6.19 -5.75 -8.57
C LYS A 4 5.49 -4.40 -8.47
N VAL A 5 4.89 -4.12 -7.32
CA VAL A 5 4.22 -2.84 -7.03
C VAL A 5 4.77 -2.29 -5.73
N HIS A 6 5.33 -1.08 -5.80
CA HIS A 6 5.64 -0.30 -4.62
C HIS A 6 4.35 0.37 -4.14
N PHE A 7 3.95 0.09 -2.91
CA PHE A 7 2.64 0.35 -2.37
C PHE A 7 2.76 1.42 -1.29
N ARG A 8 2.53 2.67 -1.73
CA ARG A 8 2.55 3.88 -0.90
C ARG A 8 1.37 4.78 -1.25
N ASN A 9 1.05 5.72 -0.37
CA ASN A 9 0.04 6.74 -0.61
C ASN A 9 0.64 8.15 -0.45
N VAL A 10 -0.01 9.13 -1.07
CA VAL A 10 0.46 10.52 -1.15
C VAL A 10 -0.73 11.46 -1.13
N THR A 11 -0.58 12.73 -0.74
CA THR A 11 -1.70 13.69 -0.65
C THR A 11 -2.30 14.11 -1.99
N ALA A 12 -1.53 14.02 -3.08
CA ALA A 12 -1.96 14.42 -4.42
C ALA A 12 -1.06 13.81 -5.51
N PRO A 13 -1.45 13.85 -6.79
CA PRO A 13 -0.55 13.60 -7.92
C PRO A 13 0.56 14.65 -8.05
N LEU A 14 1.49 14.41 -8.97
CA LEU A 14 2.50 15.38 -9.38
C LEU A 14 1.87 16.72 -9.82
N PRO A 15 2.59 17.86 -9.67
CA PRO A 15 4.00 17.95 -9.27
C PRO A 15 4.26 18.03 -7.77
N HIS A 16 3.25 18.31 -6.96
CA HIS A 16 3.42 18.55 -5.52
C HIS A 16 2.58 17.57 -4.71
N PHE A 17 3.26 16.80 -3.87
CA PHE A 17 2.62 15.87 -2.95
C PHE A 17 3.46 15.73 -1.68
N THR A 18 2.83 15.20 -0.63
CA THR A 18 3.50 14.74 0.58
C THR A 18 3.19 13.27 0.78
N GLU A 19 4.17 12.51 1.27
CA GLU A 19 4.00 11.08 1.57
C GLU A 19 3.14 10.92 2.83
N THR A 20 2.20 9.99 2.79
CA THR A 20 1.21 9.80 3.85
C THR A 20 1.22 8.37 4.39
N PHE A 21 0.51 8.14 5.50
CA PHE A 21 0.19 6.77 5.88
C PHE A 21 -0.70 6.13 4.81
N ILE A 22 -0.62 4.80 4.71
CA ILE A 22 -1.20 4.06 3.60
C ILE A 22 -2.71 4.29 3.41
N ASP A 23 -3.42 4.63 4.48
CA ASP A 23 -4.86 4.85 4.58
C ASP A 23 -5.29 6.33 4.52
N ASP A 24 -4.34 7.28 4.53
CA ASP A 24 -4.62 8.72 4.65
C ASP A 24 -4.03 9.50 3.46
N GLY A 25 -4.38 9.11 2.23
CA GLY A 25 -3.88 9.79 1.04
C GLY A 25 -4.91 9.91 -0.07
N TYR A 26 -4.45 10.43 -1.20
CA TYR A 26 -5.21 10.69 -2.41
C TYR A 26 -5.82 9.42 -3.00
N MET A 27 -5.11 8.29 -2.92
CA MET A 27 -5.53 7.05 -3.55
C MET A 27 -6.36 6.20 -2.59
N ASP A 28 -7.45 5.63 -3.10
CA ASP A 28 -8.16 4.53 -2.44
C ASP A 28 -7.38 3.23 -2.63
N MET A 29 -6.65 2.83 -1.59
CA MET A 29 -5.76 1.68 -1.66
C MET A 29 -6.52 0.35 -1.75
N ALA A 30 -7.77 0.27 -1.29
CA ALA A 30 -8.59 -0.92 -1.48
C ALA A 30 -8.92 -1.11 -2.96
N ARG A 31 -9.31 -0.03 -3.66
CA ARG A 31 -9.56 -0.06 -5.11
C ARG A 31 -8.31 -0.44 -5.90
N VAL A 32 -7.12 0.00 -5.49
CA VAL A 32 -5.87 -0.43 -6.14
C VAL A 32 -5.72 -1.96 -6.06
N VAL A 33 -5.92 -2.56 -4.88
CA VAL A 33 -5.80 -4.02 -4.71
C VAL A 33 -6.89 -4.76 -5.49
N GLU A 34 -8.11 -4.25 -5.54
CA GLU A 34 -9.19 -4.80 -6.38
C GLU A 34 -8.81 -4.84 -7.86
N GLN A 35 -8.22 -3.76 -8.38
CA GLN A 35 -7.79 -3.72 -9.78
C GLN A 35 -6.64 -4.67 -10.06
N LEU A 36 -5.67 -4.79 -9.15
CA LEU A 36 -4.59 -5.78 -9.27
C LEU A 36 -5.15 -7.21 -9.30
N LYS A 37 -6.15 -7.51 -8.48
CA LYS A 37 -6.86 -8.79 -8.52
C LYS A 37 -7.60 -9.01 -9.84
N ALA A 38 -8.32 -7.99 -10.33
CA ALA A 38 -9.09 -8.08 -11.57
C ALA A 38 -8.21 -8.43 -12.79
N VAL A 39 -6.98 -7.93 -12.81
CA VAL A 39 -5.99 -8.25 -13.86
C VAL A 39 -5.16 -9.51 -13.56
N LYS A 40 -5.52 -10.29 -12.53
CA LYS A 40 -4.82 -11.52 -12.09
C LYS A 40 -3.33 -11.29 -11.82
N PHE A 41 -2.99 -10.16 -11.20
CA PHE A 41 -1.62 -9.89 -10.78
C PHE A 41 -1.16 -10.93 -9.74
N ASP A 42 -0.03 -11.57 -10.01
CA ASP A 42 0.57 -12.64 -9.20
C ASP A 42 1.94 -12.27 -8.62
N GLY A 43 2.32 -10.99 -8.70
CA GLY A 43 3.59 -10.48 -8.19
C GLY A 43 3.53 -10.02 -6.73
N VAL A 44 4.52 -9.22 -6.34
CA VAL A 44 4.71 -8.77 -4.95
C VAL A 44 4.25 -7.33 -4.75
N LEU A 45 3.55 -7.08 -3.64
CA LEU A 45 3.30 -5.73 -3.12
C LEU A 45 4.35 -5.40 -2.05
N ILE A 46 5.03 -4.28 -2.20
CA ILE A 46 6.15 -3.85 -1.34
C ILE A 46 5.72 -2.57 -0.62
N PRO A 47 5.68 -2.53 0.73
CA PRO A 47 5.39 -1.29 1.45
C PRO A 47 6.52 -0.28 1.18
N ASP A 48 6.17 0.96 0.82
CA ASP A 48 7.14 1.96 0.39
C ASP A 48 6.92 3.30 1.09
N HIS A 49 8.00 4.06 1.31
CA HIS A 49 7.96 5.45 1.79
C HIS A 49 7.03 5.73 2.99
N ILE A 50 7.27 5.00 4.08
CA ILE A 50 6.39 4.99 5.26
C ILE A 50 6.78 6.10 6.24
N PRO A 51 5.85 6.99 6.65
CA PRO A 51 6.13 7.99 7.68
C PRO A 51 6.51 7.38 9.03
N THR A 52 7.37 8.06 9.78
CA THR A 52 7.73 7.67 11.15
C THR A 52 6.53 7.83 12.09
N MET A 53 6.26 6.83 12.91
CA MET A 53 5.19 6.85 13.91
C MET A 53 5.79 6.73 15.32
N ALA A 54 5.35 7.59 16.26
CA ALA A 54 5.77 7.56 17.67
C ALA A 54 7.30 7.45 17.89
N ASN A 55 8.09 8.15 17.06
CA ASN A 55 9.56 8.11 17.07
C ASN A 55 10.20 6.72 16.80
N ASP A 56 9.45 5.76 16.23
CA ASP A 56 9.97 4.46 15.80
C ASP A 56 9.45 4.09 14.40
N ARG A 57 10.37 3.99 13.44
CA ARG A 57 10.04 3.65 12.05
C ARG A 57 9.38 2.29 11.91
N ARG A 58 9.69 1.34 12.79
CA ARG A 58 9.15 -0.03 12.75
C ARG A 58 7.66 -0.06 13.01
N ILE A 59 7.13 0.90 13.77
CA ILE A 59 5.69 0.99 14.07
C ILE A 59 4.93 1.35 12.79
N GLY A 60 5.40 2.34 12.04
CA GLY A 60 4.82 2.68 10.73
C GLY A 60 4.87 1.51 9.74
N THR A 61 6.01 0.79 9.71
CA THR A 61 6.15 -0.43 8.89
C THR A 61 5.15 -1.51 9.29
N ALA A 62 5.03 -1.80 10.59
CA ALA A 62 4.10 -2.81 11.10
C ALA A 62 2.65 -2.44 10.79
N TYR A 63 2.27 -1.15 10.96
CA TYR A 63 0.96 -0.63 10.60
C TYR A 63 0.66 -0.84 9.11
N THR A 64 1.59 -0.44 8.24
CA THR A 64 1.43 -0.55 6.78
C THR A 64 1.27 -2.00 6.34
N ILE A 65 2.12 -2.91 6.83
CA ILE A 65 2.01 -4.35 6.51
C ILE A 65 0.70 -4.93 7.05
N GLY A 66 0.28 -4.54 8.26
CA GLY A 66 -0.99 -4.96 8.84
C GLY A 66 -2.18 -4.53 7.98
N TYR A 67 -2.19 -3.27 7.55
CA TYR A 67 -3.22 -2.74 6.65
C TYR A 67 -3.24 -3.46 5.29
N MET A 68 -2.07 -3.69 4.68
CA MET A 68 -1.96 -4.45 3.42
C MET A 68 -2.52 -5.87 3.56
N LYS A 69 -2.18 -6.58 4.65
CA LYS A 69 -2.74 -7.91 4.94
C LYS A 69 -4.26 -7.86 5.09
N ALA A 70 -4.80 -6.84 5.75
CA ALA A 70 -6.24 -6.67 5.90
C ALA A 70 -6.95 -6.45 4.56
N LEU A 71 -6.41 -5.59 3.68
CA LEU A 71 -6.96 -5.41 2.32
C LEU A 71 -7.00 -6.74 1.55
N LEU A 72 -5.92 -7.52 1.63
CA LEU A 72 -5.81 -8.79 0.93
C LEU A 72 -6.74 -9.86 1.49
N HIS A 73 -6.85 -9.96 2.82
CA HIS A 73 -7.79 -10.87 3.47
C HIS A 73 -9.24 -10.54 3.14
N ASN A 74 -9.64 -9.26 3.20
CA ASN A 74 -11.00 -8.83 2.87
C ASN A 74 -11.36 -9.12 1.41
N LEU A 75 -10.37 -9.15 0.53
CA LEU A 75 -10.54 -9.45 -0.89
C LEU A 75 -10.30 -10.94 -1.23
N ASN A 76 -10.06 -11.84 -0.26
CA ASN A 76 -9.62 -13.23 -0.50
C ASN A 76 -8.46 -13.30 -1.52
N SER A 77 -7.43 -12.46 -1.37
CA SER A 77 -6.43 -12.14 -2.41
C SER A 77 -4.98 -12.23 -1.93
N VAL A 78 -4.06 -12.32 -2.91
CA VAL A 78 -2.57 -12.17 -3.01
C VAL A 78 -1.70 -12.16 -1.72
N ARG A 79 -0.46 -12.68 -1.80
CA ARG A 79 0.51 -12.70 -0.69
C ARG A 79 1.23 -11.36 -0.50
N VAL A 80 1.43 -10.93 0.75
CA VAL A 80 2.35 -9.83 1.14
C VAL A 80 3.73 -10.43 1.40
N ALA A 81 4.80 -9.79 0.90
CA ALA A 81 6.18 -10.13 1.21
C ALA A 81 6.74 -9.20 2.29
#